data_AF-A0A0F3IK71-F1
#
_entry.id   AF-A0A0F3IK71-F1
#
_cell.length_a   1.000
_cell.length_b   1.000
_cell.length_c   1.000
_cell.angle_alpha   90.00
_cell.angle_beta   90.00
_cell.angle_gamma   90.00
#
_symmetry.space_group_name_H-M   'P 1'
#
loop_
_entity.id
_entity.type
_entity.pdbx_description
1 polymer ?
#
loop_
_entity_poly.entity_id
_entity_poly.type
_entity_poly.pdbx_seq_one_letter_code
_entity_poly.pdbx_strand_id
1 'polypeptide(L)'
;MGQRNVKKQSTSALPADYARIIAATHHDPFAVLGRHPSGTGTRITVYMPNAERVAVADIDLALTRIDGTDFFEATTSATLPEHYQL
;
A
#
# COMPACT_ATOMS: atom_id res chain seq x y z
N MET A 1 34.59 0.32 -1.23
CA MET A 1 33.74 -0.70 -1.87
C MET A 1 32.36 -0.65 -1.18
N GLY A 2 31.36 -0.12 -1.89
CA GLY A 2 29.94 0.12 -1.55
C GLY A 2 29.41 -0.18 -0.14
N GLN A 3 29.02 0.89 0.58
CA GLN A 3 28.20 0.78 1.79
C GLN A 3 26.79 0.28 1.45
N ARG A 4 26.37 -0.79 2.13
CA ARG A 4 24.99 -1.30 2.15
C ARG A 4 24.10 -0.27 2.84
N ASN A 5 23.28 0.44 2.07
CA ASN A 5 22.31 1.38 2.63
C ASN A 5 21.07 0.61 3.12
N VAL A 6 21.12 0.17 4.38
CA VAL A 6 19.93 -0.22 5.14
C VAL A 6 19.08 1.04 5.26
N LYS A 7 18.01 1.15 4.46
CA LYS A 7 16.99 2.18 4.67
C LYS A 7 16.33 1.87 6.02
N LYS A 8 16.83 2.48 7.09
CA LYS A 8 16.15 2.62 8.37
C LYS A 8 14.74 3.12 8.07
N GLN A 9 13.74 2.26 8.20
CA GLN A 9 12.37 2.68 8.37
C GLN A 9 12.31 3.36 9.74
N SER A 10 12.54 4.66 9.71
CA SER A 10 12.29 5.56 10.82
C SER A 10 10.86 5.32 11.29
N THR A 11 10.65 5.34 12.60
CA THR A 11 9.37 5.28 13.29
C THR A 11 8.49 6.46 12.84
N SER A 12 7.93 6.38 11.64
CA SER A 12 7.05 7.39 11.08
C SER A 12 5.66 7.13 11.64
N ALA A 13 5.13 8.09 12.40
CA ALA A 13 3.73 8.08 12.78
C ALA A 13 2.88 7.73 11.57
N LEU A 14 1.93 6.81 11.74
CA LEU A 14 1.03 6.40 10.67
C LEU A 14 0.43 7.67 10.04
N PRO A 15 0.39 7.79 8.69
CA PRO A 15 -0.26 8.93 8.06
C PRO A 15 -1.66 9.13 8.65
N ALA A 16 -2.03 10.38 8.94
CA ALA A 16 -3.29 10.69 9.61
C ALA A 16 -4.51 10.09 8.88
N ASP A 17 -4.42 9.98 7.56
CA ASP A 17 -5.47 9.40 6.72
C ASP A 17 -5.66 7.90 6.98
N TYR A 18 -4.58 7.15 7.25
CA TYR A 18 -4.65 5.72 7.55
C TYR A 18 -5.29 5.49 8.91
N ALA A 19 -4.93 6.30 9.91
CA ALA A 19 -5.56 6.25 11.23
C ALA A 19 -7.07 6.55 11.13
N ARG A 20 -7.47 7.54 10.32
CA ARG A 20 -8.89 7.85 10.09
C ARG A 20 -9.64 6.74 9.35
N ILE A 21 -9.00 6.02 8.43
CA ILE A 21 -9.60 4.86 7.77
C ILE A 21 -9.82 3.71 8.76
N ILE A 22 -8.82 3.39 9.58
CA ILE A 22 -8.95 2.37 10.64
C ILE A 22 -10.11 2.74 11.58
N ALA A 23 -10.25 4.02 11.92
CA ALA A 23 -11.31 4.52 12.77
C ALA A 23 -12.66 4.73 12.04
N ALA A 24 -12.77 4.41 10.74
CA ALA A 24 -13.96 4.67 9.92
C ALA A 24 -14.45 6.14 9.94
N THR A 25 -13.53 7.10 10.00
CA THR A 25 -13.79 8.55 10.08
C THR A 25 -13.25 9.34 8.89
N HIS A 26 -12.68 8.65 7.90
CA HIS A 26 -12.14 9.32 6.72
C HIS A 26 -13.26 9.76 5.77
N HIS A 27 -13.30 11.05 5.42
CA HIS A 27 -14.34 11.61 4.56
C HIS A 27 -14.23 11.13 3.10
N ASP A 28 -13.00 10.86 2.65
CA ASP A 28 -12.72 10.33 1.30
C ASP A 28 -11.70 9.17 1.36
N PRO A 29 -12.10 7.93 1.68
CA PRO A 29 -11.17 6.81 1.78
C PRO A 29 -10.47 6.49 0.45
N PHE A 30 -11.06 6.86 -0.69
CA PHE A 30 -10.49 6.60 -2.02
C PHE A 30 -9.38 7.57 -2.39
N ALA A 31 -9.23 8.69 -1.68
CA ALA A 31 -8.05 9.55 -1.78
C ALA A 31 -6.74 8.80 -1.44
N VAL A 32 -6.83 7.69 -0.70
CA VAL A 32 -5.67 6.89 -0.31
C VAL A 32 -5.77 5.41 -0.68
N LEU A 33 -6.98 4.83 -0.69
CA LEU A 33 -7.21 3.44 -1.08
C LEU A 33 -7.29 3.28 -2.61
N GLY A 34 -6.97 2.08 -3.07
CA GLY A 34 -7.00 1.72 -4.48
C GLY A 34 -5.71 2.08 -5.20
N ARG A 35 -5.81 2.25 -6.52
CA ARG A 35 -4.68 2.57 -7.39
C ARG A 35 -4.52 4.09 -7.53
N HIS A 36 -3.29 4.57 -7.36
CA HIS A 36 -2.94 5.98 -7.48
C HIS A 36 -1.67 6.14 -8.33
N PRO A 37 -1.60 7.13 -9.22
CA PRO A 37 -0.37 7.43 -9.92
C PRO A 37 0.72 7.86 -8.91
N SER A 38 1.93 7.36 -9.11
CA SER A 38 3.13 7.66 -8.33
C SER A 38 4.24 8.01 -9.31
N GLY A 39 5.21 8.85 -8.91
CA GLY A 39 6.27 9.32 -9.82
C GLY A 39 7.06 8.23 -10.55
N THR A 40 7.03 6.99 -10.05
CA THR A 40 7.69 5.82 -10.65
C THR A 40 6.72 4.73 -11.14
N GLY A 41 5.41 4.99 -11.19
CA GLY A 41 4.41 4.01 -11.65
C GLY A 41 3.03 4.18 -11.01
N THR A 42 2.43 3.07 -10.60
CA THR A 42 1.14 3.02 -9.89
C THR A 42 1.37 2.48 -8.49
N ARG A 43 0.95 3.25 -7.47
CA ARG A 43 0.85 2.79 -6.09
C ARG A 43 -0.51 2.14 -5.88
N ILE A 44 -0.54 1.01 -5.21
CA ILE A 44 -1.76 0.31 -4.81
C ILE A 44 -1.76 0.27 -3.29
N THR A 45 -2.83 0.77 -2.68
CA THR A 45 -3.05 0.75 -1.23
C THR A 45 -4.34 0.02 -0.93
N VAL A 46 -4.31 -0.95 -0.02
CA VAL A 46 -5.48 -1.72 0.38
C VAL A 46 -5.54 -1.80 1.90
N TYR A 47 -6.75 -1.72 2.46
CA TYR A 47 -7.00 -2.02 3.86
C TYR A 47 -7.80 -3.33 3.95
N MET A 48 -7.17 -4.41 4.42
CA MET A 48 -7.80 -5.74 4.56
C MET A 48 -7.60 -6.27 5.98
N PRO A 49 -8.53 -5.95 6.91
CA PRO A 49 -8.48 -6.44 8.29
C PRO A 49 -8.34 -7.96 8.35
N ASN A 50 -7.48 -8.44 9.25
CA ASN A 50 -7.20 -9.87 9.47
C ASN A 50 -6.56 -10.61 8.29
N ALA A 51 -6.21 -9.96 7.17
CA ALA A 51 -5.47 -10.60 6.10
C ALA A 51 -4.00 -10.78 6.52
N GLU A 52 -3.42 -11.95 6.24
CA GLU A 52 -1.99 -12.19 6.47
C GLU A 52 -1.14 -11.72 5.28
N ARG A 53 -1.64 -11.93 4.05
CA ARG A 53 -0.98 -11.59 2.80
C ARG A 53 -2.03 -11.16 1.77
N VAL A 54 -1.64 -10.25 0.89
CA VAL A 54 -2.46 -9.73 -0.22
C VAL A 54 -1.56 -9.62 -1.44
N ALA A 55 -2.07 -9.97 -2.62
CA ALA A 55 -1.33 -9.83 -3.87
C ALA A 55 -2.29 -9.43 -5.00
N VAL A 56 -1.81 -8.67 -5.99
CA VAL A 56 -2.60 -8.44 -7.21
C VAL A 56 -2.53 -9.69 -8.08
N ALA A 57 -3.65 -10.39 -8.25
CA ALA A 57 -3.71 -11.69 -8.92
C ALA A 57 -3.20 -11.64 -10.38
N ASP A 58 -3.56 -10.61 -11.13
CA ASP A 58 -3.25 -10.49 -12.56
C ASP A 58 -1.75 -10.39 -12.89
N ILE A 59 -0.97 -9.86 -11.95
CA ILE A 59 0.46 -9.56 -12.14
C ILE A 59 1.34 -10.21 -11.07
N ASP A 60 0.76 -11.09 -10.24
CA ASP A 60 1.41 -11.77 -9.11
C ASP A 60 2.22 -10.79 -8.22
N LEU A 61 1.67 -9.60 -7.99
CA LEU A 61 2.35 -8.55 -7.23
C LEU A 61 1.97 -8.65 -5.76
N ALA A 62 2.85 -9.19 -4.94
CA ALA A 62 2.67 -9.20 -3.49
C ALA A 62 2.69 -7.77 -2.91
N LEU A 63 1.70 -7.44 -2.08
CA LEU A 63 1.66 -6.19 -1.33
C LEU A 63 2.36 -6.38 0.03
N THR A 64 3.10 -5.36 0.44
CA THR A 64 3.78 -5.33 1.73
C THR A 64 2.85 -4.75 2.79
N ARG A 65 2.65 -5.49 3.89
CA ARG A 65 1.90 -4.98 5.04
C ARG A 65 2.67 -3.83 5.70
N ILE A 66 1.97 -2.76 6.07
CA ILE A 66 2.54 -1.72 6.93
C ILE A 66 2.47 -2.19 8.38
N ASP A 67 3.63 -2.24 9.04
CA ASP A 67 3.77 -2.72 10.42
C ASP A 67 2.77 -2.07 11.38
N GLY A 68 2.16 -2.89 12.24
CA GLY A 68 1.17 -2.45 13.21
C GLY A 68 -0.20 -2.11 12.63
N THR A 69 -0.44 -2.40 11.35
CA THR A 69 -1.72 -2.13 10.67
C THR A 69 -2.12 -3.26 9.73
N ASP A 70 -3.38 -3.22 9.27
CA ASP A 70 -3.90 -4.09 8.21
C ASP A 70 -3.90 -3.40 6.83
N PHE A 71 -3.02 -2.40 6.65
CA PHE A 71 -2.77 -1.81 5.34
C PHE A 71 -1.70 -2.57 4.58
N PHE A 72 -1.89 -2.66 3.28
CA PHE A 72 -1.02 -3.33 2.33
C PHE A 72 -0.70 -2.39 1.17
N GLU A 73 0.58 -2.31 0.80
CA GLU A 73 1.05 -1.42 -0.25
C GLU A 73 1.98 -2.10 -1.25
N ALA A 74 1.85 -1.70 -2.52
CA ALA A 74 2.85 -1.98 -3.54
C ALA A 74 2.98 -0.81 -4.52
N THR A 75 4.13 -0.67 -5.17
CA THR A 75 4.29 0.21 -6.33
C THR A 75 4.78 -0.61 -7.50
N THR A 76 4.13 -0.46 -8.65
CA THR A 76 4.48 -1.18 -9.88
C THR A 76 4.52 -0.24 -11.08
N SER A 77 5.46 -0.46 -11.98
CA SER A 77 5.48 0.18 -13.31
C SER A 77 4.70 -0.64 -14.34
N ALA A 78 4.23 -1.84 -13.99
CA ALA A 78 3.41 -2.66 -14.86
C ALA A 78 2.05 -2.00 -15.13
N THR A 79 1.52 -2.18 -16.34
CA THR A 79 0.16 -1.78 -16.68
C THR A 79 -0.82 -2.70 -15.96
N LEU A 80 -1.63 -2.13 -15.07
CA LEU A 80 -2.74 -2.85 -14.45
C LEU A 80 -3.92 -2.91 -15.42
N PRO A 81 -4.62 -4.05 -15.50
CA PRO A 81 -5.88 -4.13 -16.24
C PRO A 81 -6.91 -3.16 -15.63
N GLU A 82 -7.93 -2.81 -16.44
CA GLU A 82 -9.02 -1.96 -15.98
C GLU A 82 -9.68 -2.55 -14.73
N HIS A 83 -9.89 -3.87 -14.74
CA HIS A 83 -10.39 -4.68 -13.64
C HIS A 83 -9.26 -5.60 -13.16
N TYR A 84 -8.64 -5.27 -12.03
CA TYR A 84 -7.67 -6.13 -11.36
C TYR A 84 -8.27 -6.73 -10.09
N GLN A 85 -7.76 -7.88 -9.68
CA GLN A 85 -8.20 -8.57 -8.47
C GLN A 85 -7.09 -8.63 -7.42
N LEU A 86 -7.49 -8.75 -6.16
CA LEU A 86 -6.64 -8.86 -4.97
C LEU A 86 -6.78 -10.24 -4.33
#